data_AF-A0A124E0T6-F1
#
_entry.id   AF-A0A124E0T6-F1
#
_cell.length_a   1.000
_cell.length_b   1.000
_cell.length_c   1.000
_cell.angle_alpha   90.00
_cell.angle_beta   90.00
_cell.angle_gamma   90.00
#
_symmetry.space_group_name_H-M   'P 1'
#
loop_
_entity.id
_entity.type
_entity.pdbx_description
1 polymer ?
#
loop_
_entity_poly.entity_id
_entity_poly.type
_entity_poly.pdbx_seq_one_letter_code
_entity_poly.pdbx_strand_id
1 'polypeptide(L)' 'MNARPDVIDCPSCSGAARRMMASPNLGRADKAAMALQDSTRATADRPAVVSSPSPSLRRQNVSRNPLHQKLPRP' A
#
# COMPACT_ATOMS: atom_id res chain seq x y z
N MET A 1 -2.86 27.56 -1.90
CA MET A 1 -3.90 26.93 -1.06
C MET A 1 -5.13 27.81 -1.15
N ASN A 2 -6.22 27.34 -1.76
CA ASN A 2 -7.44 28.14 -1.85
C ASN A 2 -8.12 28.19 -0.47
N ALA A 3 -8.42 29.39 0.01
CA ALA A 3 -9.22 29.58 1.20
C ALA A 3 -10.64 29.05 0.94
N ARG A 4 -11.09 28.09 1.73
CA ARG A 4 -12.43 27.49 1.67
C ARG A 4 -13.04 27.60 3.08
N PRO A 5 -14.26 28.14 3.22
CA PRO A 5 -14.88 28.32 4.53
C PRO A 5 -15.35 27.00 5.14
N ASP A 6 -15.23 26.86 6.45
CA ASP A 6 -15.69 25.67 7.20
C ASP A 6 -17.19 25.68 7.49
N VAL A 7 -17.83 26.84 7.33
CA VAL A 7 -19.26 27.04 7.51
C VAL A 7 -19.80 27.81 6.31
N ILE A 8 -20.92 27.33 5.77
CA ILE A 8 -21.72 28.03 4.77
C ILE A 8 -23.17 28.06 5.21
N ASP A 9 -23.97 28.94 4.61
CA ASP A 9 -25.41 28.90 4.75
C ASP A 9 -25.98 27.78 3.89
N CYS A 10 -26.86 26.97 4.47
CA CYS A 10 -27.50 25.86 3.78
C CYS A 10 -28.45 26.41 2.69
N PRO A 11 -28.27 26.03 1.41
CA PRO A 11 -29.11 26.57 0.33
C PRO A 11 -30.56 26.09 0.41
N SER A 12 -30.88 25.07 1.23
CA SER A 12 -32.26 24.57 1.37
C SER A 12 -33.01 25.12 2.58
N CYS A 13 -32.33 25.41 3.69
CA CYS A 13 -32.97 25.80 4.94
C CYS A 13 -32.36 27.02 5.64
N SER A 14 -31.36 27.67 5.03
CA SER A 14 -30.61 28.82 5.58
C SER A 14 -29.92 28.61 6.94
N GLY A 15 -29.93 27.38 7.47
CA GLY A 15 -29.18 27.04 8.67
C GLY A 15 -27.67 26.91 8.42
N ALA A 16 -26.87 26.96 9.49
CA ALA A 16 -25.42 26.80 9.41
C ALA A 16 -25.04 25.37 9.02
N ALA A 17 -24.49 25.20 7.81
CA ALA A 17 -23.95 23.94 7.33
C ALA A 17 -22.44 23.86 7.59
N ARG A 18 -22.03 22.99 8.53
CA ARG A 18 -20.62 22.76 8.87
C ARG A 18 -19.99 21.73 7.95
N ARG A 19 -18.72 21.94 7.61
CA ARG A 19 -17.92 20.98 6.86
C ARG A 19 -17.67 19.73 7.71
N MET A 20 -18.10 18.57 7.20
CA MET A 20 -17.82 17.28 7.85
C MET A 20 -16.49 16.66 7.38
N MET A 21 -16.24 16.69 6.07
CA MET A 21 -15.02 16.11 5.49
C MET A 21 -14.06 17.22 5.06
N ALA A 22 -12.97 17.37 5.80
CA ALA A 22 -11.84 18.19 5.38
C ALA A 22 -11.05 17.48 4.26
N SER A 23 -10.40 18.24 3.39
CA SER A 23 -9.48 17.66 2.41
C SER A 23 -8.31 17.06 3.18
N PRO A 24 -8.10 15.73 3.15
CA PRO A 24 -6.96 15.14 3.83
C PRO A 24 -5.68 15.69 3.20
N ASN A 25 -4.69 16.02 4.01
CA ASN A 25 -3.37 16.42 3.53
C ASN A 25 -2.63 15.17 3.01
N LEU A 26 -3.01 14.69 1.82
CA LEU A 26 -2.47 13.46 1.22
C LEU A 26 -0.95 13.50 1.07
N GLY A 27 -0.35 14.69 0.88
CA GLY A 27 1.11 14.86 0.85
C GLY A 27 1.83 14.55 2.18
N ARG A 28 1.09 14.45 3.30
CA ARG A 28 1.61 13.98 4.60
C ARG A 28 1.19 12.54 4.93
N ALA A 29 0.46 11.87 4.05
CA ALA A 29 0.07 10.48 4.25
C ALA A 29 1.28 9.55 4.14
N ASP A 30 1.12 8.31 4.61
CA ASP A 30 2.14 7.28 4.49
C ASP A 30 2.49 7.03 3.02
N LYS A 31 3.75 7.28 2.65
CA LYS A 31 4.22 7.18 1.27
C LYS A 31 4.17 5.75 0.74
N ALA A 32 4.36 4.75 1.59
CA ALA A 32 4.31 3.34 1.19
C ALA A 32 2.87 2.91 0.91
N ALA A 33 1.90 3.36 1.72
CA ALA A 33 0.49 3.11 1.48
C ALA A 33 0.02 3.73 0.16
N MET A 34 0.42 4.97 -0.15
CA MET A 34 0.09 5.60 -1.43
C MET A 34 0.76 4.89 -2.61
N ALA A 35 2.04 4.55 -2.50
CA ALA A 35 2.76 3.81 -3.53
C ALA A 35 2.14 2.43 -3.81
N LEU A 36 1.57 1.78 -2.78
CA LEU A 36 0.85 0.51 -2.94
C LEU A 36 -0.46 0.67 -3.70
N GLN A 37 -1.19 1.76 -3.48
CA GLN A 37 -2.40 2.06 -4.24
C GLN A 37 -2.07 2.30 -5.73
N ASP A 38 -1.04 3.10 -6.00
CA ASP A 38 -0.60 3.39 -7.36
C ASP A 38 -0.10 2.14 -8.09
N SER A 39 0.68 1.29 -7.41
CA SER A 39 1.16 0.04 -7.99
C SER A 39 0.01 -0.92 -8.29
N THR A 40 -0.98 -1.02 -7.41
CA THR A 40 -2.18 -1.85 -7.62
C THR A 40 -2.95 -1.37 -8.85
N ARG A 41 -3.18 -0.06 -8.98
CA ARG A 41 -3.85 0.53 -10.14
C ARG A 41 -3.08 0.24 -11.45
N ALA A 42 -1.75 0.34 -11.42
CA ALA A 42 -0.91 0.12 -12.59
C ALA A 42 -0.99 -1.33 -13.12
N THR A 43 -1.32 -2.31 -12.28
CA THR A 43 -1.43 -3.72 -12.73
C THR A 43 -2.56 -3.98 -13.72
N ALA A 44 -3.58 -3.11 -13.76
CA ALA A 44 -4.68 -3.23 -14.71
C ALA A 44 -4.22 -2.99 -16.16
N ASP A 45 -3.31 -2.02 -16.37
CA ASP A 45 -2.82 -1.66 -17.70
C ASP A 45 -1.46 -2.31 -18.02
N ARG A 46 -0.63 -2.51 -17.00
CA ARG A 46 0.74 -3.00 -17.12
C ARG A 46 1.04 -4.01 -16.00
N PRO A 47 0.50 -5.24 -16.09
CA PRO A 47 0.80 -6.28 -15.12
C PRO A 47 2.29 -6.63 -15.14
N ALA A 48 2.89 -6.76 -13.96
CA ALA A 48 4.28 -7.18 -13.85
C ALA A 48 4.40 -8.66 -14.23
N VAL A 49 4.96 -8.93 -15.41
CA VAL A 49 5.28 -10.29 -15.84
C VAL A 49 6.63 -10.68 -15.25
N VAL A 50 6.67 -11.79 -14.52
CA VAL A 50 7.89 -12.29 -13.88
C VAL A 50 8.77 -12.94 -14.95
N SER A 51 9.86 -12.27 -15.34
CA SER A 51 10.83 -12.79 -16.33
C SER A 51 11.81 -13.81 -15.74
N SER A 52 11.95 -13.83 -14.42
CA SER A 52 12.84 -14.73 -13.69
C SER A 52 12.36 -14.86 -12.24
N PRO A 53 12.61 -16.00 -11.57
CA PRO A 53 12.30 -16.14 -10.14
C PRO A 53 12.88 -14.98 -9.34
N SER A 54 12.12 -14.52 -8.34
CA SER A 54 12.62 -13.47 -7.43
C SER A 54 13.94 -13.92 -6.81
N PRO A 55 14.96 -13.03 -6.72
CA PRO A 55 16.20 -13.36 -6.04
C PRO A 55 15.90 -13.88 -4.64
N SER A 56 16.50 -15.02 -4.29
CA SER A 56 16.42 -15.54 -2.92
C SER A 56 16.99 -14.49 -1.96
N LEU A 57 16.11 -13.76 -1.28
CA LEU A 57 16.52 -12.77 -0.28
C LEU A 57 17.11 -13.42 0.98
N ARG A 58 16.88 -14.72 1.18
CA ARG A 58 17.41 -15.48 2.31
C ARG A 58 17.94 -16.84 1.87
N ARG A 59 19.24 -17.04 2.08
CA ARG A 59 19.83 -18.38 2.04
C ARG A 59 19.14 -19.27 3.07
N GLN A 60 18.62 -20.41 2.62
CA GLN A 60 18.11 -21.43 3.52
C GLN A 60 19.27 -21.98 4.36
N ASN A 61 19.09 -22.02 5.68
CA ASN A 61 20.10 -22.59 6.57
C ASN A 61 20.13 -24.11 6.39
N VAL A 62 21.18 -24.62 5.76
CA VAL A 62 21.40 -26.05 5.63
C VAL A 62 22.05 -26.57 6.92
N SER A 63 21.39 -27.50 7.60
CA SER A 63 21.97 -28.16 8.78
C SER A 63 23.18 -29.00 8.37
N ARG A 64 24.30 -28.83 9.08
CA ARG A 64 25.55 -29.60 8.88
C ARG A 64 25.65 -30.82 9.80
N ASN A 65 24.53 -31.26 10.38
CA ASN A 65 24.53 -32.42 11.27
C ASN A 65 24.88 -33.70 10.49
N PRO A 66 25.97 -34.42 10.83
CA PRO A 66 26.38 -35.63 10.12
C PRO A 66 25.34 -36.76 10.18
N LEU A 67 24.45 -36.77 11.18
CA LEU A 67 23.37 -37.76 11.31
C LEU A 67 22.37 -37.71 10.13
N HIS A 68 22.26 -36.57 9.45
CA HIS A 68 21.39 -36.42 8.28
C HIS A 68 21.79 -37.34 7.11
N GLN A 69 23.03 -37.82 7.06
CA GLN A 69 23.47 -38.77 6.03
C GLN A 69 22.79 -40.14 6.14
N LYS A 70 22.24 -40.47 7.32
CA LYS A 70 21.56 -41.74 7.59
C LYS A 70 20.06 -41.71 7.27
N LEU A 71 19.51 -40.53 6.93
CA LEU A 71 18.10 -40.40 6.59
C LEU A 71 17.84 -41.01 5.19
N PRO A 72 16.67 -41.65 4.98
CA PRO A 72 16.25 -42.07 3.65
C PRO A 72 16.21 -40.87 2.71
N ARG A 73 16.80 -41.01 1.52
CA ARG A 73 16.79 -39.95 0.52
C ARG A 73 15.42 -39.94 -0.18
N PRO A 74 14.79 -38.76 -0.34
CA PRO A 74 13.59 -38.62 -1.16
C PRO A 74 13.88 -38.85 -2.65
#